data_AF-A0A5P1X6Q0-F1
#
_entry.id   AF-A0A5P1X6Q0-F1
#
_cell.length_a   1.000
_cell.length_b   1.000
_cell.length_c   1.000
_cell.angle_alpha   90.00
_cell.angle_beta   90.00
_cell.angle_gamma   90.00
#
_symmetry.space_group_name_H-M   'P 1'
#
loop_
_entity.id
_entity.type
_entity.pdbx_description
1 polymer ?
#
loop_
_entity_poly.entity_id
_entity_poly.type
_entity_poly.pdbx_seq_one_letter_code
_entity_poly.pdbx_strand_id
1 'polypeptide(L)'
;MEYRYGKPEGVVVHETANYNDSISGEINYAMNHYNSAFVHSYVDDSRIINVANTDLKCWGSGGGGNARFVQFEQVEVHSADSFASEVNNAAYYTAYLLNKYGLGVQTEQNGSGTIWSHHNVSQNLVDTDHTDPDGYWTTNANSFFGTGYNMATFTELVEYYYVQF
;
A
#
# COMPACT_ATOMS: atom_id res chain seq x y z
N MET A 1 -6.20 -19.56 -2.51
CA MET A 1 -5.15 -18.65 -3.00
C MET A 1 -4.33 -18.28 -1.78
N GLU A 2 -3.56 -19.24 -1.26
CA GLU A 2 -3.02 -19.09 0.09
C GLU A 2 -1.70 -18.31 0.09
N TYR A 3 -1.47 -17.57 1.18
CA TYR A 3 -0.14 -17.11 1.54
C TYR A 3 0.80 -18.29 1.80
N ARG A 4 2.10 -18.09 1.66
CA ARG A 4 3.10 -19.16 1.81
C ARG A 4 3.12 -19.83 3.19
N TYR A 5 2.61 -19.14 4.22
CA TYR A 5 2.45 -19.65 5.58
C TYR A 5 1.01 -19.60 6.09
N GLY A 6 0.03 -19.49 5.18
CA GLY A 6 -1.40 -19.45 5.52
C GLY A 6 -1.86 -18.16 6.20
N LYS A 7 -1.00 -17.15 6.34
CA LYS A 7 -1.32 -15.81 6.85
C LYS A 7 -0.38 -14.77 6.23
N PRO A 8 -0.77 -13.49 6.18
CA PRO A 8 0.11 -12.43 5.73
C PRO A 8 1.24 -12.15 6.73
N GLU A 9 2.33 -11.62 6.21
CA GLU A 9 3.55 -11.24 6.93
C GLU A 9 3.75 -9.72 6.99
N GLY A 10 2.87 -8.96 6.34
CA GLY A 10 2.96 -7.51 6.23
C GLY A 10 2.00 -6.93 5.20
N VAL A 11 2.22 -5.67 4.88
CA VAL A 11 1.44 -4.86 3.96
C VAL A 11 2.36 -4.23 2.91
N VAL A 12 1.97 -4.27 1.63
CA VAL A 12 2.58 -3.47 0.56
C VAL A 12 1.70 -2.25 0.28
N VAL A 13 2.34 -1.09 0.30
CA VAL A 13 1.78 0.19 -0.10
C VAL A 13 2.11 0.43 -1.56
N HIS A 14 1.08 0.63 -2.36
CA HIS A 14 1.19 0.93 -3.78
C HIS A 14 0.65 2.32 -4.12
N GLU A 15 0.81 2.70 -5.37
CA GLU A 15 0.11 3.81 -6.01
C GLU A 15 -0.26 3.40 -7.46
N THR A 16 -1.46 3.79 -7.89
CA THR A 16 -2.09 3.42 -9.18
C THR A 16 -1.34 3.78 -10.46
N ALA A 17 -0.41 4.73 -10.40
CA ALA A 17 0.26 5.43 -11.49
C ALA A 17 -0.71 6.01 -12.53
N ASN A 18 -1.88 6.47 -12.08
CA ASN A 18 -2.96 6.93 -12.94
C ASN A 18 -3.58 8.25 -12.46
N TYR A 19 -2.88 9.34 -12.80
CA TYR A 19 -3.27 10.72 -12.49
C TYR A 19 -4.73 11.11 -12.81
N ASN A 20 -5.44 10.45 -13.72
CA ASN A 20 -6.76 10.93 -14.17
C ASN A 20 -7.94 10.03 -13.74
N ASP A 21 -7.72 9.01 -12.93
CA ASP A 21 -8.79 8.09 -12.54
C ASP A 21 -9.27 8.31 -11.09
N SER A 22 -10.43 7.74 -10.80
CA SER A 22 -11.06 7.73 -9.49
C SER A 22 -10.97 6.34 -8.90
N ILE A 23 -11.12 6.22 -7.57
CA ILE A 23 -11.16 4.91 -6.90
C ILE A 23 -12.21 3.96 -7.51
N SER A 24 -13.33 4.49 -7.99
CA SER A 24 -14.38 3.68 -8.62
C SER A 24 -13.95 3.17 -9.99
N GLY A 25 -13.21 3.98 -10.74
CA GLY A 25 -12.66 3.60 -12.04
C GLY A 25 -11.56 2.56 -11.90
N GLU A 26 -10.63 2.77 -10.96
CA GLU A 26 -9.56 1.83 -10.61
C GLU A 26 -10.11 0.46 -10.19
N ILE A 27 -11.08 0.45 -9.25
CA ILE A 27 -11.75 -0.79 -8.84
C ILE A 27 -12.46 -1.44 -10.02
N ASN A 28 -13.21 -0.69 -10.82
CA ASN A 28 -13.93 -1.26 -11.95
C ASN A 28 -12.96 -1.84 -13.00
N TYR A 29 -11.85 -1.17 -13.28
CA TYR A 29 -10.82 -1.66 -14.19
C TYR A 29 -10.21 -2.96 -13.64
N ALA A 30 -9.79 -2.98 -12.38
CA ALA A 30 -9.20 -4.14 -11.74
C ALA A 30 -10.15 -5.34 -11.71
N MET A 31 -11.44 -5.13 -11.41
CA MET A 31 -12.43 -6.21 -11.42
C MET A 31 -12.69 -6.80 -12.81
N ASN A 32 -12.47 -6.03 -13.88
CA ASN A 32 -12.55 -6.54 -15.26
C ASN A 32 -11.25 -7.21 -15.73
N HIS A 33 -10.13 -6.99 -15.04
CA HIS A 33 -8.80 -7.51 -15.40
C HIS A 33 -8.15 -8.34 -14.29
N TYR A 34 -8.94 -8.84 -13.32
CA TYR A 34 -8.44 -9.46 -12.10
C TYR A 34 -7.57 -10.70 -12.34
N ASN A 35 -7.72 -11.37 -13.48
CA ASN A 35 -6.87 -12.50 -13.88
C ASN A 35 -5.43 -12.10 -14.21
N SER A 36 -5.18 -10.81 -14.47
CA SER A 36 -3.86 -10.25 -14.73
C SER A 36 -3.24 -9.69 -13.45
N ALA A 37 -3.95 -8.78 -12.78
CA ALA A 37 -3.51 -8.16 -11.54
C ALA A 37 -4.71 -7.67 -10.73
N PHE A 38 -4.59 -7.73 -9.41
CA PHE A 38 -5.52 -7.08 -8.47
C PHE A 38 -4.86 -6.93 -7.09
N VAL A 39 -5.31 -5.95 -6.33
CA VAL A 39 -4.95 -5.73 -4.92
C VAL A 39 -6.15 -5.99 -4.00
N HIS A 40 -5.93 -5.96 -2.69
CA HIS A 40 -7.00 -6.22 -1.73
C HIS A 40 -7.89 -5.01 -1.52
N SER A 41 -7.35 -3.81 -1.63
CA SER A 41 -8.04 -2.58 -1.23
C SER A 41 -7.52 -1.37 -1.98
N TYR A 42 -8.34 -0.33 -2.02
CA TYR A 42 -7.99 0.97 -2.57
C TYR A 42 -8.25 2.04 -1.51
N VAL A 43 -7.42 3.07 -1.52
CA VAL A 43 -7.48 4.20 -0.60
C VAL A 43 -7.47 5.48 -1.42
N ASP A 44 -8.36 6.41 -1.09
CA ASP A 44 -8.29 7.80 -1.55
C ASP A 44 -8.38 8.75 -0.34
N ASP A 45 -8.55 10.04 -0.61
CA ASP A 45 -8.62 11.08 0.42
C ASP A 45 -9.80 10.94 1.40
N SER A 46 -10.83 10.17 1.07
CA SER A 46 -12.08 10.10 1.83
C SER A 46 -12.57 8.68 2.13
N ARG A 47 -11.97 7.66 1.51
CA ARG A 47 -12.46 6.28 1.52
C ARG A 47 -11.32 5.27 1.60
N ILE A 48 -11.62 4.17 2.27
CA ILE A 48 -10.86 2.92 2.22
C ILE A 48 -11.85 1.85 1.76
N ILE A 49 -11.61 1.21 0.61
CA ILE A 49 -12.52 0.23 0.03
C ILE A 49 -11.79 -1.11 -0.11
N ASN A 50 -12.22 -2.11 0.66
CA ASN A 50 -11.76 -3.49 0.51
C ASN A 50 -12.58 -4.21 -0.56
N VAL A 51 -11.90 -4.84 -1.52
CA VAL A 51 -12.53 -5.54 -2.65
C VAL A 51 -12.18 -7.02 -2.73
N ALA A 52 -11.16 -7.46 -1.98
CA ALA A 52 -10.78 -8.86 -1.88
C ALA A 52 -10.42 -9.27 -0.45
N ASN A 53 -10.65 -10.56 -0.14
CA ASN A 53 -10.39 -11.13 1.17
C ASN A 53 -8.89 -11.09 1.50
N THR A 54 -8.51 -10.35 2.55
CA THR A 54 -7.12 -10.19 3.01
C THR A 54 -6.54 -11.44 3.69
N ASP A 55 -7.34 -12.49 3.91
CA ASP A 55 -6.84 -13.79 4.38
C ASP A 55 -6.28 -14.65 3.23
N LEU A 56 -6.47 -14.22 1.98
CA LEU A 56 -5.96 -14.84 0.76
C LEU A 56 -5.03 -13.87 0.04
N LYS A 57 -4.07 -14.38 -0.74
CA LYS A 57 -3.19 -13.52 -1.54
C LYS A 57 -3.92 -12.83 -2.70
N CYS A 58 -3.32 -11.75 -3.18
CA CYS A 58 -3.65 -11.09 -4.44
C CYS A 58 -2.49 -11.20 -5.46
N TRP A 59 -2.61 -10.48 -6.59
CA TRP A 59 -1.62 -10.44 -7.65
C TRP A 59 -1.23 -9.00 -8.00
N GLY A 60 -0.60 -8.27 -7.08
CA GLY A 60 -0.26 -6.85 -7.28
C GLY A 60 1.24 -6.52 -7.20
N SER A 61 2.08 -7.41 -6.66
CA SER A 61 3.48 -7.06 -6.35
C SER A 61 4.50 -8.16 -6.69
N GLY A 62 4.33 -8.85 -7.82
CA GLY A 62 5.21 -9.96 -8.21
C GLY A 62 5.10 -11.20 -7.29
N GLY A 63 5.71 -12.31 -7.72
CA GLY A 63 5.58 -13.61 -7.02
C GLY A 63 5.99 -13.57 -5.56
N GLY A 64 7.09 -12.86 -5.26
CA GLY A 64 7.64 -12.72 -3.92
C GLY A 64 6.73 -11.97 -2.94
N GLY A 65 6.17 -10.82 -3.35
CA GLY A 65 5.27 -10.05 -2.50
C GLY A 65 3.85 -10.62 -2.43
N ASN A 66 3.33 -11.18 -3.53
CA ASN A 66 2.03 -11.87 -3.56
C ASN A 66 1.99 -13.03 -2.57
N ALA A 67 3.09 -13.75 -2.38
CA ALA A 67 3.13 -14.87 -1.45
C ALA A 67 3.05 -14.46 0.03
N ARG A 68 3.22 -13.17 0.36
CA ARG A 68 3.50 -12.68 1.72
C ARG A 68 2.56 -11.61 2.23
N PHE A 69 2.07 -10.71 1.39
CA PHE A 69 1.54 -9.43 1.88
C PHE A 69 0.08 -9.17 1.51
N VAL A 70 -0.61 -8.49 2.42
CA VAL A 70 -1.79 -7.71 2.05
C VAL A 70 -1.31 -6.52 1.22
N GLN A 71 -2.07 -6.08 0.23
CA GLN A 71 -1.66 -5.05 -0.72
C GLN A 71 -2.83 -4.09 -0.93
N PHE A 72 -2.55 -2.80 -0.93
CA PHE A 72 -3.52 -1.77 -1.28
C PHE A 72 -2.91 -0.71 -2.18
N GLU A 73 -3.76 -0.10 -2.99
CA GLU A 73 -3.43 1.01 -3.89
C GLU A 73 -3.87 2.34 -3.30
N GLN A 74 -2.99 3.34 -3.37
CA GLN A 74 -3.33 4.76 -3.24
C GLN A 74 -3.75 5.28 -4.61
N VAL A 75 -4.87 5.99 -4.70
CA VAL A 75 -5.37 6.59 -5.94
C VAL A 75 -4.85 8.02 -6.04
N GLU A 76 -4.20 8.39 -7.14
CA GLU A 76 -3.60 9.74 -7.24
C GLU A 76 -4.60 10.86 -6.92
N VAL A 77 -4.24 11.72 -5.96
CA VAL A 77 -5.00 12.92 -5.62
C VAL A 77 -4.20 14.20 -5.91
N HIS A 78 -4.91 15.33 -6.02
CA HIS A 78 -4.36 16.54 -6.66
C HIS A 78 -4.46 17.81 -5.82
N SER A 79 -4.62 17.67 -4.50
CA SER A 79 -4.61 18.81 -3.58
C SER A 79 -3.84 18.46 -2.32
N ALA A 80 -3.32 19.48 -1.63
CA ALA A 80 -2.61 19.32 -0.36
C ALA A 80 -3.47 18.59 0.69
N ASP A 81 -4.73 19.03 0.85
CA ASP A 81 -5.66 18.45 1.82
C ASP A 81 -6.01 17.00 1.46
N SER A 82 -6.25 16.72 0.17
CA SER A 82 -6.53 15.37 -0.29
C SER A 82 -5.33 14.45 -0.07
N PHE A 83 -4.11 14.89 -0.41
CA PHE A 83 -2.90 14.09 -0.25
C PHE A 83 -2.60 13.79 1.21
N ALA A 84 -2.73 14.79 2.09
CA ALA A 84 -2.59 14.56 3.53
C ALA A 84 -3.65 13.58 4.07
N SER A 85 -4.90 13.71 3.60
CA SER A 85 -5.99 12.82 4.04
C SER A 85 -5.82 11.40 3.53
N GLU A 86 -5.37 11.22 2.28
CA GLU A 86 -5.09 9.91 1.70
C GLU A 86 -3.96 9.20 2.45
N VAL A 87 -2.82 9.88 2.65
CA VAL A 87 -1.68 9.34 3.41
C VAL A 87 -2.10 8.97 4.83
N ASN A 88 -2.96 9.78 5.45
CA ASN A 88 -3.52 9.50 6.76
C ASN A 88 -4.42 8.25 6.76
N ASN A 89 -5.29 8.09 5.76
CA ASN A 89 -6.13 6.90 5.58
C ASN A 89 -5.27 5.65 5.34
N ALA A 90 -4.24 5.75 4.50
CA ALA A 90 -3.31 4.67 4.20
C ALA A 90 -2.53 4.23 5.45
N ALA A 91 -2.10 5.17 6.29
CA ALA A 91 -1.39 4.87 7.53
C ALA A 91 -2.30 4.19 8.56
N TYR A 92 -3.51 4.73 8.76
CA TYR A 92 -4.53 4.10 9.61
C TYR A 92 -4.84 2.66 9.14
N TYR A 93 -5.03 2.48 7.83
CA TYR A 93 -5.39 1.17 7.29
C TYR A 93 -4.25 0.15 7.42
N THR A 94 -3.01 0.57 7.18
CA THR A 94 -1.83 -0.25 7.46
C THR A 94 -1.80 -0.67 8.92
N ALA A 95 -1.99 0.26 9.86
CA ALA A 95 -2.00 -0.05 11.29
C ALA A 95 -3.12 -1.04 11.67
N TYR A 96 -4.32 -0.87 11.12
CA TYR A 96 -5.44 -1.79 11.27
C TYR A 96 -5.10 -3.20 10.77
N LEU A 97 -4.49 -3.32 9.58
CA LEU A 97 -4.10 -4.62 9.02
C LEU A 97 -3.02 -5.30 9.87
N LEU A 98 -2.01 -4.55 10.32
CA LEU A 98 -0.99 -5.08 11.21
C LEU A 98 -1.60 -5.60 12.51
N ASN A 99 -2.50 -4.83 13.14
CA ASN A 99 -3.19 -5.25 14.35
C ASN A 99 -4.05 -6.50 14.12
N LYS A 100 -4.86 -6.51 13.05
CA LYS A 100 -5.71 -7.65 12.64
C LYS A 100 -4.93 -8.95 12.54
N TYR A 101 -3.70 -8.90 12.02
CA TYR A 101 -2.85 -10.07 11.81
C TYR A 101 -1.81 -10.31 12.90
N GLY A 102 -1.80 -9.52 13.97
CA GLY A 102 -0.85 -9.63 15.08
C GLY A 102 0.60 -9.38 14.65
N LEU A 103 0.81 -8.45 13.74
CA LEU A 103 2.11 -8.05 13.19
C LEU A 103 2.56 -6.74 13.85
N GLY A 104 3.84 -6.63 14.19
CA GLY A 104 4.41 -5.38 14.69
C GLY A 104 4.61 -4.34 13.59
N VAL A 105 4.80 -3.07 13.96
CA VAL A 105 5.12 -1.98 13.04
C VAL A 105 6.62 -1.99 12.75
N GLN A 106 6.98 -2.28 11.50
CA GLN A 106 8.38 -2.29 11.07
C GLN A 106 8.47 -2.00 9.57
N THR A 107 9.06 -0.88 9.19
CA THR A 107 9.45 -0.63 7.79
C THR A 107 10.39 -1.72 7.32
N GLU A 108 10.27 -2.11 6.04
CA GLU A 108 11.24 -2.98 5.40
C GLU A 108 12.67 -2.46 5.55
N GLN A 109 13.56 -3.36 5.96
CA GLN A 109 15.01 -3.17 5.96
C GLN A 109 15.73 -4.50 5.70
N ASN A 110 16.56 -4.54 4.64
CA ASN A 110 17.38 -5.70 4.24
C ASN A 110 16.57 -7.00 4.03
N GLY A 111 15.40 -6.90 3.42
CA GLY A 111 14.53 -8.03 3.11
C GLY A 111 13.61 -8.47 4.26
N SER A 112 13.51 -7.67 5.33
CA SER A 112 12.69 -7.97 6.51
C SER A 112 11.92 -6.75 6.99
N GLY A 113 10.65 -6.95 7.32
CA GLY A 113 9.75 -5.92 7.86
C GLY A 113 8.30 -6.30 7.59
N THR A 114 7.37 -5.50 8.09
CA THR A 114 5.93 -5.70 7.95
C THR A 114 5.27 -4.61 7.12
N ILE A 115 5.97 -3.54 6.79
CA ILE A 115 5.49 -2.43 5.96
C ILE A 115 6.47 -2.22 4.80
N TRP A 116 5.98 -2.43 3.58
CA TRP A 116 6.78 -2.47 2.36
C TRP A 116 6.22 -1.49 1.33
N SER A 117 7.06 -0.83 0.55
CA SER A 117 6.65 -0.29 -0.75
C SER A 117 6.75 -1.38 -1.82
N HIS A 118 6.11 -1.15 -2.98
CA HIS A 118 6.35 -2.00 -4.13
C HIS A 118 7.83 -1.94 -4.55
N HIS A 119 8.48 -0.78 -4.43
CA HIS A 119 9.91 -0.66 -4.65
C HIS A 119 10.75 -1.58 -3.74
N ASN A 120 10.41 -1.70 -2.45
CA ASN A 120 11.09 -2.63 -1.54
C ASN A 120 10.95 -4.09 -2.02
N VAL A 121 9.78 -4.45 -2.56
CA VAL A 121 9.55 -5.78 -3.13
C VAL A 121 10.44 -6.01 -4.35
N SER A 122 10.50 -5.05 -5.29
CA SER A 122 11.36 -5.11 -6.47
C SER A 122 12.84 -5.34 -6.10
N GLN A 123 13.32 -4.65 -5.06
CA GLN A 123 14.73 -4.73 -4.63
C GLN A 123 15.08 -6.04 -3.91
N ASN A 124 14.16 -6.61 -3.14
CA ASN A 124 14.48 -7.68 -2.19
C ASN A 124 13.85 -9.04 -2.53
N LEU A 125 12.74 -9.07 -3.26
CA LEU A 125 11.91 -10.26 -3.45
C LEU A 125 11.74 -10.68 -4.92
N VAL A 126 12.31 -9.92 -5.87
CA VAL A 126 12.32 -10.14 -7.32
C VAL A 126 10.92 -10.24 -7.98
N ASP A 127 10.87 -10.47 -9.29
CA ASP A 127 9.66 -10.66 -10.11
C ASP A 127 8.74 -9.42 -10.29
N THR A 128 9.26 -8.23 -10.02
CA THR A 128 8.66 -6.92 -10.35
C THR A 128 9.77 -5.86 -10.42
N ASP A 129 9.57 -4.79 -11.19
CA ASP A 129 10.51 -3.68 -11.37
C ASP A 129 9.89 -2.32 -11.00
N HIS A 130 8.70 -2.34 -10.43
CA HIS A 130 7.96 -1.15 -10.01
C HIS A 130 8.63 -0.40 -8.86
N THR A 131 8.38 0.90 -8.77
CA THR A 131 9.03 1.81 -7.82
C THR A 131 8.04 2.63 -6.97
N ASP A 132 6.74 2.35 -7.08
CA ASP A 132 5.71 2.99 -6.26
C ASP A 132 5.86 2.66 -4.76
N PRO A 133 5.46 3.58 -3.85
CA PRO A 133 4.86 4.91 -4.10
C PRO A 133 5.90 6.06 -4.11
N ASP A 134 7.20 5.75 -4.24
CA ASP A 134 8.29 6.71 -3.98
C ASP A 134 8.17 8.01 -4.78
N GLY A 135 7.89 7.91 -6.08
CA GLY A 135 7.79 9.06 -6.98
C GLY A 135 6.56 9.94 -6.68
N TYR A 136 5.42 9.31 -6.44
CA TYR A 136 4.16 9.97 -6.09
C TYR A 136 4.31 10.78 -4.80
N TRP A 137 4.78 10.13 -3.74
CA TRP A 137 4.99 10.77 -2.44
C TRP A 137 6.02 11.90 -2.50
N THR A 138 7.16 11.66 -3.16
CA THR A 138 8.21 12.70 -3.30
C THR A 138 7.67 13.92 -4.05
N THR A 139 6.94 13.71 -5.14
CA THR A 139 6.39 14.80 -5.97
C THR A 139 5.34 15.61 -5.23
N ASN A 140 4.36 14.94 -4.61
CA ASN A 140 3.26 15.63 -3.93
C ASN A 140 3.69 16.28 -2.63
N ALA A 141 4.52 15.62 -1.81
CA ALA A 141 5.04 16.24 -0.59
C ALA A 141 5.87 17.48 -0.89
N ASN A 142 6.68 17.46 -1.96
CA ASN A 142 7.46 18.61 -2.36
C ASN A 142 6.57 19.74 -2.88
N SER A 143 5.62 19.42 -3.76
CA SER A 143 4.77 20.40 -4.42
C SER A 143 3.78 21.07 -3.46
N PHE A 144 3.20 20.32 -2.53
CA PHE A 144 2.17 20.81 -1.62
C PHE A 144 2.73 21.36 -0.31
N PHE A 145 3.86 20.83 0.18
CA PHE A 145 4.37 21.16 1.51
C PHE A 145 5.85 21.56 1.55
N GLY A 146 6.56 21.53 0.41
CA GLY A 146 7.98 21.85 0.36
C GLY A 146 8.86 20.87 1.14
N THR A 147 8.40 19.63 1.35
CA THR A 147 9.08 18.59 2.14
C THR A 147 9.30 17.32 1.33
N GLY A 148 10.01 16.34 1.90
CA GLY A 148 10.02 14.96 1.43
C GLY A 148 9.03 14.10 2.23
N TYR A 149 8.57 13.00 1.62
CA TYR A 149 7.79 11.97 2.29
C TYR A 149 8.21 10.60 1.76
N ASN A 150 8.37 9.61 2.65
CA ASN A 150 8.92 8.30 2.33
C ASN A 150 8.39 7.22 3.29
N MET A 151 8.76 5.97 3.06
CA MET A 151 8.31 4.82 3.87
C MET A 151 8.64 4.95 5.37
N ALA A 152 9.75 5.59 5.74
CA ALA A 152 10.10 5.80 7.15
C ALA A 152 9.13 6.79 7.81
N THR A 153 8.88 7.93 7.16
CA THR A 153 7.91 8.94 7.65
C THR A 153 6.49 8.38 7.68
N PHE A 154 6.12 7.58 6.68
CA PHE A 154 4.86 6.85 6.66
C PHE A 154 4.75 5.88 7.83
N THR A 155 5.82 5.15 8.15
CA THR A 155 5.82 4.20 9.27
C THR A 155 5.66 4.90 10.63
N GLU A 156 6.18 6.12 10.80
CA GLU A 156 5.92 6.91 12.00
C GLU A 156 4.42 7.21 12.18
N LEU A 157 3.71 7.53 11.09
CA LEU A 157 2.27 7.75 11.12
C LEU A 157 1.48 6.45 11.34
N VAL A 158 1.95 5.33 10.80
CA VAL A 158 1.40 3.99 11.08
C VAL A 158 1.53 3.67 12.56
N GLU A 159 2.71 3.90 13.16
CA GLU A 159 2.96 3.67 14.59
C GLU A 159 2.00 4.51 15.45
N TYR A 160 1.80 5.79 15.09
CA TYR A 160 0.85 6.67 15.79
C TYR A 160 -0.56 6.05 15.88
N TYR A 161 -1.04 5.45 14.80
CA TYR A 161 -2.33 4.75 14.78
C TYR A 161 -2.29 3.39 15.48
N TYR A 162 -1.20 2.64 15.30
CA TYR A 162 -1.09 1.26 15.78
C TYR A 162 -1.23 1.17 17.31
N VAL A 163 -0.66 2.12 18.04
CA VAL A 163 -0.72 2.16 19.51
C VAL A 163 -2.10 2.56 20.06
N GLN A 164 -3.09 2.82 19.21
CA GLN A 164 -4.47 3.12 19.60
C GLN A 164 -5.41 1.91 19.58
N PHE A 165 -4.95 0.75 19.07
CA PHE A 165 -5.71 -0.51 19.05
C PHE A 165 -5.47 -1.35 20.31
#